data_AF-A0A7J4KBK2-F1
#
_entry.id   AF-A0A7J4KBK2-F1
#
_cell.length_a   1.000
_cell.length_b   1.000
_cell.length_c   1.000
_cell.angle_alpha   90.00
_cell.angle_beta   90.00
_cell.angle_gamma   90.00
#
_symmetry.space_group_name_H-M   'P 1'
#
loop_
_entity.id
_entity.type
_entity.pdbx_description
1 polymer ?
#
loop_
_entity_poly.entity_id
_entity_poly.type
_entity_poly.pdbx_seq_one_letter_code
_entity_poly.pdbx_strand_id
1 'polypeptide(L)'
;DVTLSRLSILGAEGLFSSRDQVAPPLADQAVISILRRRIDQQEIILACMHCRQWKSRTVAGRVQDPPVCPKCGARLIAVLKPYEEAQYALAAKKAKSDEERAVEGRLLRNANIVLSGGKKAILALAAKGVGPENASRILATLTDGDDFYREILKAERTYIRTHRYW
;
A
#
# COMPACT_ATOMS: atom_id res chain seq x y z
N ASP A 1 41.37 12.85 50.00
CA ASP A 1 41.49 13.13 48.56
C ASP A 1 41.48 11.86 47.75
N VAL A 2 40.54 11.74 46.81
CA VAL A 2 40.51 10.62 45.85
C VAL A 2 41.28 11.05 44.61
N THR A 3 42.40 10.40 44.33
CA THR A 3 43.20 10.63 43.13
C THR A 3 42.78 9.66 42.02
N LEU A 4 42.32 10.20 40.90
CA LEU A 4 41.93 9.40 39.73
C LEU A 4 43.17 9.14 38.85
N SER A 5 43.48 7.87 38.65
CA SER A 5 44.59 7.40 37.80
C SER A 5 44.25 7.55 36.30
N ARG A 6 45.28 7.64 35.45
CA ARG A 6 45.12 7.65 33.99
C ARG A 6 44.56 6.31 33.49
N LEU A 7 43.62 6.37 32.55
CA LEU A 7 43.06 5.20 31.86
C LEU A 7 44.18 4.41 31.19
N SER A 8 44.12 3.07 31.33
CA SER A 8 45.02 2.15 30.63
C SER A 8 44.79 2.19 29.12
N ILE A 9 45.79 1.82 28.32
CA ILE A 9 45.71 1.78 26.85
C ILE A 9 44.51 0.93 26.39
N LEU A 10 44.26 -0.22 27.05
CA LEU A 10 43.10 -1.07 26.79
C LEU A 10 41.76 -0.42 27.21
N GLY A 11 41.75 0.33 28.31
CA GLY A 11 40.55 1.07 28.76
C GLY A 11 40.23 2.27 27.87
N ALA A 12 41.25 2.87 27.24
CA ALA A 12 41.09 3.94 26.26
C ALA A 12 40.51 3.38 24.94
N GLU A 13 40.98 2.24 24.46
CA GLU A 13 40.46 1.61 23.23
C GLU A 13 38.98 1.23 23.34
N GLY A 14 38.52 0.77 24.52
CA GLY A 14 37.10 0.49 24.76
C GLY A 14 36.18 1.71 24.63
N LEU A 15 36.70 2.93 24.90
CA LEU A 15 35.97 4.19 24.71
C LEU A 15 35.98 4.65 23.25
N PHE A 16 37.04 4.35 22.50
CA PHE A 16 37.16 4.74 21.09
C PHE A 16 36.55 3.74 20.10
N SER A 17 36.33 2.48 20.52
CA SER A 17 35.71 1.42 19.70
C SER A 17 34.20 1.61 19.46
N SER A 18 33.56 2.62 20.03
CA SER A 18 32.10 2.81 19.95
C SER A 18 31.62 3.51 18.67
N ARG A 19 32.46 3.69 17.63
CA ARG A 19 32.05 4.42 16.42
C ARG A 19 31.51 3.56 15.26
N ASP A 20 31.59 2.24 15.34
CA ASP A 20 31.04 1.34 14.31
C ASP A 20 29.79 0.57 14.77
N GLN A 21 29.02 1.12 15.69
CA GLN A 21 27.64 0.68 15.86
C GLN A 21 26.77 1.45 14.88
N VAL A 22 26.60 0.89 13.67
CA VAL A 22 25.39 1.18 12.89
C VAL A 22 24.23 0.78 13.79
N ALA A 23 23.59 1.77 14.41
CA ALA A 23 22.39 1.53 15.18
C ALA A 23 21.45 0.72 14.27
N PRO A 24 20.95 -0.44 14.72
CA PRO A 24 19.98 -1.18 13.92
C PRO A 24 18.85 -0.20 13.58
N PRO A 25 18.31 -0.22 12.35
CA PRO A 25 17.15 0.59 12.03
C PRO A 25 16.14 0.38 13.16
N LEU A 26 15.63 1.48 13.75
CA LEU A 26 14.56 1.43 14.74
C LEU A 26 13.56 0.37 14.25
N ALA A 27 13.16 -0.59 15.08
CA ALA A 27 12.44 -1.79 14.63
C ALA A 27 11.29 -1.48 13.64
N ASP A 28 10.66 -0.32 13.80
CA ASP A 28 9.65 0.24 12.91
C ASP A 28 10.12 0.52 11.47
N GLN A 29 11.32 1.07 11.26
CA GLN A 29 11.88 1.33 9.92
C GLN A 29 12.15 0.04 9.15
N ALA A 30 12.69 -0.98 9.83
CA ALA A 30 12.88 -2.29 9.22
C ALA A 30 11.53 -2.89 8.78
N VAL A 31 10.51 -2.80 9.63
CA VAL A 31 9.15 -3.27 9.31
C VAL A 31 8.55 -2.50 8.13
N ILE A 32 8.68 -1.17 8.10
CA ILE A 32 8.20 -0.33 6.99
C ILE A 32 8.91 -0.70 5.67
N SER A 33 10.21 -0.96 5.71
CA SER A 33 10.98 -1.35 4.52
C SER A 33 10.51 -2.69 3.93
N ILE A 34 10.20 -3.66 4.80
CA ILE A 34 9.64 -4.96 4.41
C ILE A 34 8.23 -4.77 3.84
N LEU A 35 7.41 -3.96 4.50
CA LEU A 35 6.06 -3.64 4.05
C LEU A 35 6.07 -3.01 2.66
N ARG A 36 6.94 -2.02 2.44
CA ARG A 36 7.11 -1.35 1.15
C ARG A 36 7.44 -2.37 0.05
N ARG A 37 8.47 -3.19 0.25
CA ARG A 37 8.88 -4.23 -0.72
C ARG A 37 7.73 -5.19 -1.02
N ARG A 38 6.99 -5.61 0.01
CA ARG A 38 5.85 -6.51 -0.14
C ARG A 38 4.72 -5.87 -0.95
N ILE A 39 4.37 -4.61 -0.70
CA ILE A 39 3.34 -3.89 -1.46
C ILE A 39 3.80 -3.66 -2.90
N ASP A 40 5.05 -3.25 -3.10
CA ASP A 40 5.60 -3.00 -4.43
C ASP A 40 5.63 -4.26 -5.30
N GLN A 41 5.81 -5.43 -4.69
CA GLN A 41 5.79 -6.74 -5.34
C GLN A 41 4.40 -7.38 -5.42
N GLN A 42 3.37 -6.72 -4.90
CA GLN A 42 2.02 -7.28 -4.89
C GLN A 42 1.43 -7.32 -6.29
N GLU A 43 0.89 -8.48 -6.66
CA GLU A 43 0.14 -8.65 -7.90
C GLU A 43 -1.21 -7.97 -7.82
N ILE A 44 -1.51 -7.16 -8.84
CA ILE A 44 -2.76 -6.42 -8.99
C ILE A 44 -3.27 -6.53 -10.42
N ILE A 45 -4.57 -6.33 -10.58
CA ILE A 45 -5.24 -6.26 -11.87
C ILE A 45 -5.76 -4.84 -12.04
N LEU A 46 -5.30 -4.18 -13.11
CA LEU A 46 -5.83 -2.91 -13.55
C LEU A 46 -6.99 -3.18 -14.51
N ALA A 47 -8.15 -2.59 -14.23
CA ALA A 47 -9.34 -2.76 -15.04
C ALA A 47 -9.94 -1.38 -15.39
N CYS A 48 -10.21 -1.13 -16.66
CA CYS A 48 -10.85 0.13 -17.06
C CYS A 48 -12.35 0.09 -16.72
N MET A 49 -12.84 1.06 -15.96
CA MET A 49 -14.29 1.21 -15.68
C MET A 49 -15.03 2.00 -16.75
N HIS A 50 -14.30 2.77 -17.58
CA HIS A 50 -14.92 3.58 -18.62
C HIS A 50 -15.35 2.73 -19.84
N CYS A 51 -14.41 2.05 -20.50
CA CYS A 51 -14.73 1.21 -21.67
C CYS A 51 -15.03 -0.25 -21.32
N ARG A 52 -14.65 -0.71 -20.11
CA ARG A 52 -14.78 -2.10 -19.64
C ARG A 52 -14.17 -3.20 -20.55
N GLN A 53 -13.28 -2.83 -21.46
CA GLN A 53 -12.69 -3.72 -22.48
C GLN A 53 -11.21 -4.02 -22.26
N TRP A 54 -10.60 -3.43 -21.23
CA TRP A 54 -9.19 -3.60 -20.92
C TRP A 54 -9.01 -4.04 -19.48
N LYS A 55 -8.25 -5.12 -19.33
CA LYS A 55 -7.71 -5.60 -18.07
C LYS A 55 -6.24 -5.99 -18.27
N SER A 56 -5.40 -5.70 -17.28
CA SER A 56 -3.98 -6.06 -17.30
C SER A 56 -3.54 -6.50 -15.92
N ARG A 57 -2.82 -7.63 -15.86
CA ARG A 57 -2.17 -8.10 -14.63
C ARG A 57 -0.77 -7.51 -14.56
N THR A 58 -0.45 -6.86 -13.45
CA THR A 58 0.83 -6.22 -13.23
C THR A 58 1.16 -6.22 -11.74
N VAL A 59 2.36 -5.76 -11.42
CA VAL A 59 2.81 -5.56 -10.06
C VAL A 59 2.62 -4.08 -9.69
N ALA A 60 2.21 -3.80 -8.45
CA ALA A 60 1.89 -2.43 -8.00
C ALA A 60 3.04 -1.44 -8.19
N GLY A 61 4.28 -1.83 -7.91
CA GLY A 61 5.45 -0.97 -8.08
C GLY A 61 5.74 -0.57 -9.53
N ARG A 62 5.35 -1.40 -10.51
CA ARG A 62 5.59 -1.17 -11.96
C ARG A 62 4.58 -0.23 -12.59
N VAL A 63 3.47 0.07 -11.92
CA VAL A 63 2.42 0.89 -12.53
C VAL A 63 2.90 2.32 -12.78
N GLN A 64 2.49 2.83 -13.94
CA GLN A 64 2.73 4.18 -14.42
C GLN A 64 1.88 5.18 -13.62
N ASP A 65 2.42 6.38 -13.36
CA ASP A 65 1.68 7.45 -12.71
C ASP A 65 1.57 8.66 -13.67
N PRO A 66 0.36 9.01 -14.16
CA PRO A 66 -0.93 8.37 -13.89
C PRO A 66 -1.17 7.10 -14.73
N PRO A 67 -1.99 6.16 -14.24
CA PRO A 67 -2.39 5.00 -15.03
C PRO A 67 -3.38 5.43 -16.13
N VAL A 68 -3.17 4.94 -17.36
CA VAL A 68 -4.00 5.26 -18.54
C VAL A 68 -4.45 3.98 -19.24
N CYS A 69 -5.72 3.94 -19.66
CA CYS A 69 -6.24 2.83 -20.45
C CYS A 69 -5.70 2.92 -21.89
N PRO A 70 -5.02 1.88 -22.41
CA PRO A 70 -4.48 1.88 -23.77
C PRO A 70 -5.56 1.77 -24.86
N LYS A 71 -6.79 1.40 -24.51
CA LYS A 71 -7.90 1.26 -25.48
C LYS A 71 -8.69 2.55 -25.69
N CYS A 72 -8.98 3.30 -24.63
CA CYS A 72 -9.85 4.48 -24.70
C CYS A 72 -9.20 5.78 -24.20
N GLY A 73 -7.96 5.73 -23.69
CA GLY A 73 -7.28 6.90 -23.12
C GLY A 73 -7.85 7.38 -21.78
N ALA A 74 -8.92 6.77 -21.27
CA ALA A 74 -9.50 7.16 -19.99
C ALA A 74 -8.58 6.77 -18.81
N ARG A 75 -8.58 7.62 -17.78
CA ARG A 75 -7.84 7.42 -16.52
C ARG A 75 -8.65 6.74 -15.41
N LEU A 76 -9.91 6.40 -15.69
CA LEU A 76 -10.81 5.74 -14.75
C LEU A 76 -10.49 4.24 -14.67
N ILE A 77 -9.53 3.90 -13.82
CA ILE A 77 -8.96 2.55 -13.69
C ILE A 77 -9.17 2.06 -12.27
N ALA A 78 -9.86 0.93 -12.12
CA ALA A 78 -9.98 0.24 -10.85
C ALA A 78 -8.76 -0.65 -10.62
N VAL A 79 -8.30 -0.70 -9.36
CA VAL A 79 -7.27 -1.64 -8.91
C VAL A 79 -7.96 -2.79 -8.19
N LEU A 80 -7.77 -4.00 -8.70
CA LEU A 80 -8.36 -5.21 -8.19
C LEU A 80 -7.28 -6.16 -7.71
N LYS A 81 -7.57 -6.92 -6.66
CA LYS A 81 -6.72 -8.06 -6.28
C LYS A 81 -7.04 -9.26 -7.16
N PRO A 82 -6.11 -10.22 -7.32
CA PRO A 82 -6.33 -11.39 -8.19
C PRO A 82 -7.62 -12.17 -7.87
N TYR A 83 -7.98 -12.27 -6.60
CA TYR A 83 -9.20 -12.94 -6.16
C TYR A 83 -10.49 -12.13 -6.40
N GLU A 84 -10.39 -10.82 -6.69
CA GLU A 84 -11.52 -9.95 -7.00
C GLU A 84 -11.82 -9.88 -8.50
N GLU A 85 -11.06 -10.58 -9.35
CA GLU A 85 -11.25 -10.54 -10.81
C GLU A 85 -12.68 -10.94 -11.22
N ALA A 86 -13.29 -11.89 -10.52
CA ALA A 86 -14.66 -12.31 -10.77
C ALA A 86 -15.67 -11.16 -10.61
N GLN A 87 -15.41 -10.22 -9.67
CA GLN A 87 -16.27 -9.06 -9.43
C GLN A 87 -16.29 -8.10 -10.63
N TYR A 88 -15.19 -8.02 -11.38
CA TYR A 88 -15.15 -7.20 -12.59
C TYR A 88 -16.04 -7.76 -13.70
N ALA A 89 -16.10 -9.08 -13.85
CA ALA A 89 -16.99 -9.71 -14.83
C ALA A 89 -18.46 -9.43 -14.50
N LEU A 90 -18.83 -9.38 -13.21
CA LEU A 90 -20.18 -9.01 -12.77
C LEU A 90 -20.52 -7.56 -13.11
N ALA A 91 -19.55 -6.64 -12.97
CA ALA A 91 -19.76 -5.23 -13.29
C ALA A 91 -20.02 -4.96 -14.79
N ALA A 92 -19.58 -5.86 -15.67
CA ALA A 92 -19.77 -5.76 -17.12
C ALA A 92 -21.16 -6.23 -17.62
N LYS A 93 -21.93 -6.97 -16.80
CA LYS A 93 -23.28 -7.42 -17.18
C LYS A 93 -24.25 -6.23 -17.29
N LYS A 94 -25.26 -6.34 -18.17
CA LYS A 94 -26.29 -5.27 -18.37
C LYS A 94 -27.48 -5.40 -17.43
N ALA A 95 -27.93 -6.61 -17.11
CA ALA A 95 -28.95 -6.88 -16.10
C ALA A 95 -28.27 -7.17 -14.76
N LYS A 96 -28.61 -6.41 -13.71
CA LYS A 96 -27.91 -6.47 -12.42
C LYS A 96 -28.89 -6.71 -11.28
N SER A 97 -28.57 -7.66 -10.40
CA SER A 97 -29.17 -7.75 -9.07
C SER A 97 -28.76 -6.55 -8.21
N ASP A 98 -29.47 -6.31 -7.10
CA ASP A 98 -29.10 -5.22 -6.17
C ASP A 98 -27.69 -5.43 -5.59
N GLU A 99 -27.27 -6.68 -5.38
CA GLU A 99 -25.92 -7.04 -4.94
C GLU A 99 -24.86 -6.70 -6.00
N GLU A 100 -25.13 -6.99 -7.28
CA GLU A 100 -24.22 -6.68 -8.39
C GLU A 100 -24.06 -5.17 -8.58
N ARG A 101 -25.12 -4.37 -8.34
CA ARG A 101 -25.03 -2.90 -8.34
C ARG A 101 -24.16 -2.38 -7.20
N ALA A 102 -24.24 -2.99 -6.02
CA ALA A 102 -23.39 -2.61 -4.89
C ALA A 102 -21.90 -2.89 -5.18
N VAL A 103 -21.58 -4.01 -5.84
CA VAL A 103 -20.23 -4.36 -6.28
C VAL A 103 -19.72 -3.34 -7.30
N GLU A 104 -20.52 -3.01 -8.32
CA GLU A 104 -20.15 -1.98 -9.30
C GLU A 104 -19.89 -0.63 -8.64
N GLY A 105 -20.75 -0.20 -7.71
CA GLY A 105 -20.55 1.05 -6.97
C GLY A 105 -19.24 1.06 -6.20
N ARG A 106 -18.84 -0.08 -5.62
CA ARG A 106 -17.53 -0.24 -4.96
C ARG A 106 -16.37 -0.10 -5.95
N LEU A 107 -16.47 -0.70 -7.14
CA LEU A 107 -15.44 -0.62 -8.18
C LEU A 107 -15.30 0.79 -8.77
N LEU A 108 -16.42 1.50 -8.94
CA LEU A 108 -16.40 2.90 -9.37
C LEU A 108 -15.75 3.80 -8.32
N ARG A 109 -16.07 3.61 -7.03
CA ARG A 109 -15.38 4.31 -5.93
C ARG A 109 -13.88 4.04 -5.95
N ASN A 110 -13.49 2.78 -6.11
CA ASN A 110 -12.09 2.38 -6.24
C ASN A 110 -11.40 3.12 -7.41
N ALA A 111 -12.02 3.12 -8.59
CA ALA A 111 -11.47 3.81 -9.76
C ALA A 111 -11.37 5.33 -9.58
N ASN A 112 -12.32 5.96 -8.88
CA ASN A 112 -12.28 7.38 -8.56
C ASN A 112 -11.13 7.73 -7.59
N ILE A 113 -10.84 6.85 -6.63
CA ILE A 113 -9.71 7.02 -5.70
C ILE A 113 -8.38 6.94 -6.46
N VAL A 114 -8.27 6.04 -7.44
CA VAL A 114 -7.08 5.95 -8.30
C VAL A 114 -6.95 7.17 -9.20
N LEU A 115 -8.07 7.69 -9.70
CA LEU A 115 -8.08 8.90 -10.53
C LEU A 115 -7.53 10.13 -9.78
N SER A 116 -7.89 10.29 -8.50
CA SER A 116 -7.43 11.42 -7.67
C SER A 116 -6.06 11.18 -7.01
N GLY A 117 -5.81 9.96 -6.53
CA GLY A 117 -4.60 9.62 -5.75
C GLY A 117 -3.45 9.01 -6.55
N GLY A 118 -3.63 8.77 -7.86
CA GLY A 118 -2.58 8.27 -8.75
C GLY A 118 -1.93 6.98 -8.25
N LYS A 119 -0.61 6.89 -8.34
CA LYS A 119 0.14 5.70 -7.89
C LYS A 119 0.04 5.45 -6.39
N LYS A 120 -0.08 6.48 -5.55
CA LYS A 120 -0.25 6.30 -4.10
C LYS A 120 -1.54 5.53 -3.80
N ALA A 121 -2.63 5.84 -4.49
CA ALA A 121 -3.88 5.11 -4.36
C ALA A 121 -3.73 3.63 -4.72
N ILE A 122 -2.99 3.33 -5.79
CA ILE A 122 -2.72 1.94 -6.21
C ILE A 122 -1.98 1.17 -5.11
N LEU A 123 -0.95 1.76 -4.52
CA LEU A 123 -0.17 1.15 -3.43
C LEU A 123 -1.04 0.92 -2.19
N ALA A 124 -1.90 1.89 -1.82
CA ALA A 124 -2.82 1.73 -0.70
C ALA A 124 -3.83 0.60 -0.94
N LEU A 125 -4.43 0.53 -2.13
CA LEU A 125 -5.41 -0.50 -2.47
C LEU A 125 -4.81 -1.90 -2.62
N ALA A 126 -3.52 -1.99 -2.99
CA ALA A 126 -2.79 -3.25 -3.05
C ALA A 126 -2.60 -3.89 -1.65
N ALA A 127 -2.61 -3.09 -0.58
CA ALA A 127 -2.43 -3.57 0.78
C ALA A 127 -3.57 -4.50 1.25
N LYS A 128 -3.26 -5.42 2.18
CA LYS A 128 -4.20 -6.45 2.64
C LYS A 128 -5.28 -5.82 3.53
N GLY A 129 -6.56 -6.09 3.22
CA GLY A 129 -7.67 -5.56 4.01
C GLY A 129 -7.98 -4.08 3.81
N VAL A 130 -7.26 -3.40 2.91
CA VAL A 130 -7.57 -2.03 2.51
C VAL A 130 -8.58 -2.06 1.37
N GLY A 131 -9.79 -1.55 1.62
CA GLY A 131 -10.83 -1.30 0.63
C GLY A 131 -10.97 0.20 0.31
N PRO A 132 -11.95 0.59 -0.52
CA PRO A 132 -12.11 1.99 -0.96
C PRO A 132 -12.22 2.99 0.19
N GLU A 133 -12.99 2.69 1.23
CA GLU A 133 -13.16 3.60 2.37
C GLU A 133 -11.86 3.82 3.15
N ASN A 134 -11.09 2.74 3.38
CA ASN A 134 -9.81 2.85 4.09
C ASN A 134 -8.75 3.52 3.22
N ALA A 135 -8.73 3.25 1.91
CA ALA A 135 -7.83 3.92 0.98
C ALA A 135 -8.10 5.42 0.93
N SER A 136 -9.36 5.85 0.85
CA SER A 136 -9.74 7.26 0.92
C SER A 136 -9.26 7.93 2.21
N ARG A 137 -9.40 7.26 3.36
CA ARG A 137 -8.91 7.79 4.64
C ARG A 137 -7.38 7.95 4.65
N ILE A 138 -6.65 6.95 4.18
CA ILE A 138 -5.17 7.00 4.13
C ILE A 138 -4.70 8.15 3.23
N LEU A 139 -5.34 8.32 2.07
CA LEU A 139 -4.99 9.38 1.12
C LEU A 139 -5.36 10.78 1.63
N ALA A 140 -6.39 10.90 2.47
CA ALA A 140 -6.79 12.17 3.06
C ALA A 140 -5.78 12.73 4.08
N THR A 141 -4.96 11.88 4.70
CA THR A 141 -4.00 12.28 5.74
C THR A 141 -2.78 13.06 5.21
N LEU A 142 -2.64 13.22 3.87
CA LEU A 142 -1.53 13.96 3.22
C LEU A 142 -0.13 13.49 3.62
N THR A 143 0.03 12.22 4.04
CA THR A 143 1.33 11.68 4.47
C THR A 143 2.20 11.29 3.27
N ASP A 144 3.50 11.55 3.40
CA ASP A 144 4.52 11.24 2.39
C ASP A 144 5.54 10.21 2.90
N GLY A 145 6.18 9.51 1.97
CA GLY A 145 7.27 8.58 2.28
C GLY A 145 6.86 7.48 3.27
N ASP A 146 7.60 7.37 4.37
CA ASP A 146 7.41 6.32 5.39
C ASP A 146 6.09 6.47 6.16
N ASP A 147 5.59 7.69 6.35
CA ASP A 147 4.34 7.93 7.08
C ASP A 147 3.11 7.37 6.34
N PHE A 148 3.13 7.39 5.01
CA PHE A 148 2.12 6.75 4.19
C PHE A 148 2.06 5.23 4.45
N TYR A 149 3.23 4.57 4.51
CA TYR A 149 3.30 3.13 4.80
C TYR A 149 2.93 2.82 6.26
N ARG A 150 3.19 3.73 7.21
CA ARG A 150 2.71 3.60 8.60
C ARG A 150 1.18 3.58 8.65
N GLU A 151 0.51 4.46 7.91
CA GLU A 151 -0.95 4.48 7.85
C GLU A 151 -1.53 3.20 7.22
N ILE A 152 -0.90 2.70 6.16
CA ILE A 152 -1.26 1.39 5.59
C ILE A 152 -1.12 0.29 6.65
N LEU A 153 0.00 0.25 7.38
CA LEU A 153 0.23 -0.77 8.40
C LEU A 153 -0.83 -0.73 9.52
N LYS A 154 -1.26 0.48 9.93
CA LYS A 154 -2.36 0.66 10.89
C LYS A 154 -3.68 0.11 10.35
N ALA A 155 -3.98 0.35 9.07
CA ALA A 155 -5.16 -0.18 8.42
C ALA A 155 -5.14 -1.72 8.34
N GLU A 156 -4.00 -2.33 7.98
CA GLU A 156 -3.85 -3.79 7.95
C GLU A 156 -4.05 -4.41 9.33
N ARG A 157 -3.44 -3.82 10.37
CA ARG A 157 -3.59 -4.28 11.76
C ARG A 157 -5.04 -4.21 12.21
N THR A 158 -5.75 -3.14 11.86
CA THR A 158 -7.16 -2.98 12.17
C THR A 158 -8.00 -4.07 11.51
N TYR A 159 -7.76 -4.33 10.22
CA TYR A 159 -8.44 -5.39 9.48
C TYR A 159 -8.21 -6.78 10.07
N ILE A 160 -6.95 -7.12 10.38
CA ILE A 160 -6.60 -8.40 11.00
C ILE A 160 -7.28 -8.55 12.36
N ARG A 161 -7.30 -7.49 13.17
CA ARG A 161 -7.94 -7.51 14.49
C ARG A 161 -9.45 -7.74 14.40
N THR A 162 -10.14 -7.08 13.48
CA THR A 162 -11.60 -7.22 13.33
C THR A 162 -12.00 -8.56 12.70
N HIS A 163 -11.21 -9.07 11.76
CA HIS A 163 -11.54 -10.29 11.03
C HIS A 163 -11.12 -11.59 11.73
N ARG A 164 -10.35 -11.51 12.83
CA ARG A 164 -9.97 -12.70 13.61
C ARG A 164 -11.13 -13.29 14.43
N TYR A 165 -12.21 -12.53 14.60
CA TYR A 165 -13.38 -12.92 15.41
C TYR A 165 -14.62 -13.26 14.56
N TRP A 166 -14.48 -13.34 13.22
CA TRP A 166 -15.53 -13.65 12.26
C TRP A 166 -15.04 -14.68 11.26
#